data_AF-A0A358QQA1-F1
#
_entry.id   AF-A0A358QQA1-F1
#
_cell.length_a   1.000
_cell.length_b   1.000
_cell.length_c   1.000
_cell.angle_alpha   90.00
_cell.angle_beta   90.00
_cell.angle_gamma   90.00
#
_symmetry.space_group_name_H-M   'P 1'
#
loop_
_entity.id
_entity.type
_entity.pdbx_description
1 polymer ?
#
loop_
_entity_poly.entity_id
_entity_poly.type
_entity_poly.pdbx_seq_one_letter_code
_entity_poly.pdbx_strand_id
1 'polypeptide(L)'
;MSAGDLREQVREFLAAHDPAASDRLEFLRARFDAGLAWVHYPAGLGGQGLSRSLQPVADAEFAAAGAPTNRPERNGIGLGMAAPTILAYGSEEQKGRWLRPLWTGEEIWC
;
A
#
# COMPACT_ATOMS: atom_id res chain seq x y z
N MET A 1 -15.67 1.57 -8.59
CA MET A 1 -14.38 1.99 -9.16
C MET A 1 -13.91 0.95 -10.16
N SER A 2 -13.64 1.36 -11.39
CA SER A 2 -13.12 0.52 -12.47
C SER A 2 -11.58 0.47 -12.47
N ALA A 3 -11.00 -0.36 -13.33
CA ALA A 3 -9.55 -0.31 -13.57
C ALA A 3 -9.10 1.00 -14.25
N GLY A 4 -9.97 1.68 -14.99
CA GLY A 4 -9.67 3.00 -15.57
C GLY A 4 -9.55 4.06 -14.47
N ASP A 5 -10.56 4.13 -13.61
CA ASP A 5 -10.62 5.06 -12.48
C ASP A 5 -9.40 4.89 -11.55
N LEU A 6 -9.00 3.64 -11.27
CA LEU A 6 -7.83 3.37 -10.42
C LEU A 6 -6.52 3.86 -11.05
N ARG A 7 -6.36 3.76 -12.38
CA ARG A 7 -5.17 4.30 -13.06
C ARG A 7 -5.12 5.82 -12.99
N GLU A 8 -6.27 6.46 -13.16
CA GLU A 8 -6.40 7.92 -13.03
C GLU A 8 -6.02 8.37 -11.62
N GLN A 9 -6.55 7.69 -10.59
CA GLN A 9 -6.19 7.96 -9.20
C GLN A 9 -4.69 7.78 -8.93
N VAL A 10 -4.05 6.73 -9.46
CA VAL A 10 -2.60 6.54 -9.31
C VAL A 10 -1.82 7.64 -10.03
N ARG A 11 -2.28 8.08 -11.21
CA ARG A 11 -1.66 9.19 -11.94
C ARG A 11 -1.74 10.50 -11.16
N GLU A 12 -2.90 10.81 -10.58
CA GLU A 12 -3.06 12.00 -9.73
C GLU A 12 -2.16 11.94 -8.50
N PHE A 13 -2.08 10.76 -7.85
CA PHE A 13 -1.18 10.54 -6.73
C PHE A 13 0.28 10.82 -7.13
N LEU A 14 0.74 10.24 -8.25
CA LEU A 14 2.10 10.41 -8.76
C LEU A 14 2.41 11.86 -9.19
N ALA A 15 1.41 12.60 -9.68
CA ALA A 15 1.58 14.02 -10.00
C ALA A 15 1.81 14.87 -8.75
N ALA A 16 1.21 14.50 -7.62
CA ALA A 16 1.40 15.17 -6.33
C ALA A 16 2.63 14.66 -5.56
N HIS A 17 3.09 13.43 -5.84
CA HIS A 17 4.16 12.74 -5.13
C HIS A 17 5.15 12.19 -6.16
N ASP A 18 6.11 13.01 -6.59
CA ASP A 18 7.10 12.60 -7.58
C ASP A 18 8.01 11.50 -6.98
N PRO A 19 8.03 10.27 -7.54
CA PRO A 19 8.85 9.17 -7.04
C PRO A 19 10.36 9.43 -7.17
N ALA A 20 10.79 10.33 -8.05
CA ALA A 20 12.20 10.67 -8.23
C ALA A 20 12.70 11.73 -7.23
N ALA A 21 11.79 12.55 -6.69
CA ALA A 21 12.13 13.67 -5.81
C ALA A 21 11.74 13.42 -4.33
N SER A 22 10.79 12.52 -4.07
CA SER A 22 10.26 12.26 -2.72
C SER A 22 11.16 11.31 -1.92
N ASP A 23 11.24 11.49 -0.61
CA ASP A 23 11.83 10.47 0.26
C ASP A 23 11.06 9.16 0.15
N ARG A 24 11.77 8.03 0.16
CA ARG A 24 11.20 6.69 0.00
C ARG A 24 10.09 6.44 1.03
N LEU A 25 10.34 6.76 2.30
CA LEU A 25 9.42 6.46 3.38
C LEU A 25 8.20 7.39 3.32
N GLU A 26 8.40 8.68 3.06
CA GLU A 26 7.30 9.63 2.90
C GLU A 26 6.37 9.25 1.74
N PHE A 27 6.93 8.84 0.59
CA PHE A 27 6.14 8.36 -0.55
C PHE A 27 5.28 7.14 -0.17
N LEU A 28 5.87 6.14 0.50
CA LEU A 28 5.15 4.94 0.89
C LEU A 28 4.06 5.25 1.92
N ARG A 29 4.36 6.10 2.89
CA ARG A 29 3.38 6.59 3.86
C ARG A 29 2.18 7.25 3.18
N ALA A 30 2.45 8.17 2.24
CA ALA A 30 1.39 8.80 1.46
C ALA A 30 0.59 7.79 0.61
N ARG A 31 1.26 6.81 -0.01
CA ARG A 31 0.60 5.75 -0.80
C ARG A 31 -0.33 4.89 0.07
N PHE A 32 0.09 4.59 1.30
CA PHE A 32 -0.74 3.90 2.28
C PHE A 32 -1.96 4.75 2.67
N ASP A 33 -1.72 6.01 3.03
CA ASP A 33 -2.77 6.92 3.49
C ASP A 33 -3.80 7.23 2.37
N ALA A 34 -3.36 7.21 1.11
CA ALA A 34 -4.22 7.31 -0.08
C ALA A 34 -5.02 6.02 -0.39
N GLY A 35 -4.82 4.93 0.36
CA GLY A 35 -5.51 3.66 0.12
C GLY A 35 -5.03 2.92 -1.13
N LEU A 36 -3.79 3.16 -1.55
CA LEU A 36 -3.17 2.60 -2.76
C LEU A 36 -2.10 1.54 -2.45
N ALA A 37 -1.98 1.13 -1.18
CA ALA A 37 -1.06 0.10 -0.72
C ALA A 37 -1.61 -1.30 -0.97
N TRP A 38 -2.75 -1.61 -0.35
CA TRP A 38 -3.54 -2.82 -0.56
C TRP A 38 -4.94 -2.40 -0.93
N VAL A 39 -5.23 -2.17 -2.21
CA VAL A 39 -6.50 -1.53 -2.63
C VAL A 39 -7.77 -2.25 -2.14
N HIS A 40 -7.64 -3.54 -1.84
CA HIS A 40 -8.70 -4.41 -1.33
C HIS A 40 -8.86 -4.40 0.20
N TYR A 41 -7.94 -3.79 0.95
CA TYR A 41 -8.12 -3.56 2.38
C TYR A 41 -9.15 -2.43 2.59
N PRO A 42 -9.76 -2.31 3.78
CA PRO A 42 -10.67 -1.22 4.09
C PRO A 42 -10.01 0.16 3.99
N ALA A 43 -10.85 1.18 3.79
CA ALA A 43 -10.45 2.58 3.90
C ALA A 43 -9.78 2.85 5.25
N GLY A 44 -8.69 3.62 5.23
CA GLY A 44 -7.88 3.94 6.43
C GLY A 44 -6.86 2.85 6.82
N LEU A 45 -6.90 1.66 6.21
CA LEU A 45 -5.97 0.56 6.46
C LEU A 45 -5.11 0.22 5.23
N GLY A 46 -4.78 1.24 4.43
CA GLY A 46 -3.97 1.07 3.23
C GLY A 46 -4.75 0.72 1.97
N GLY A 47 -6.08 0.59 2.05
CA GLY A 47 -6.94 0.26 0.92
C GLY A 47 -8.18 1.15 0.80
N GLN A 48 -9.08 0.75 -0.09
CA GLN A 48 -10.34 1.44 -0.40
C GLN A 48 -11.52 0.46 -0.51
N GLY A 49 -11.36 -0.79 -0.08
CA GLY A 49 -12.38 -1.84 -0.12
C GLY A 49 -12.67 -2.38 -1.52
N LEU A 50 -11.70 -2.29 -2.44
CA LEU A 50 -11.89 -2.73 -3.82
C LEU A 50 -11.77 -4.25 -4.00
N SER A 51 -12.13 -4.74 -5.19
CA SER A 51 -11.78 -6.09 -5.59
C SER A 51 -10.26 -6.30 -5.56
N ARG A 52 -9.82 -7.41 -4.95
CA ARG A 52 -8.41 -7.86 -4.96
C ARG A 52 -7.85 -7.99 -6.37
N SER A 53 -8.69 -8.27 -7.37
CA SER A 53 -8.28 -8.35 -8.78
C SER A 53 -7.74 -7.04 -9.36
N LEU A 54 -7.96 -5.90 -8.69
CA LEU A 54 -7.44 -4.59 -9.10
C LEU A 54 -6.05 -4.28 -8.54
N GLN A 55 -5.54 -5.05 -7.58
CA GLN A 55 -4.20 -4.84 -7.03
C GLN A 55 -3.10 -4.82 -8.11
N PRO A 56 -3.07 -5.76 -9.08
CA PRO A 56 -2.07 -5.74 -10.15
C PRO A 56 -2.12 -4.49 -11.03
N VAL A 57 -3.28 -3.83 -11.13
CA VAL A 57 -3.42 -2.58 -11.88
C VAL A 57 -2.67 -1.46 -11.18
N ALA A 58 -2.90 -1.26 -9.87
CA ALA A 58 -2.17 -0.25 -9.10
C ALA A 58 -0.66 -0.54 -9.09
N ASP A 59 -0.27 -1.80 -8.86
CA ASP A 59 1.15 -2.18 -8.80
C ASP A 59 1.86 -1.94 -10.14
N ALA A 60 1.19 -2.21 -11.27
CA ALA A 60 1.75 -1.94 -12.60
C ALA A 60 1.98 -0.45 -12.87
N GLU A 61 1.02 0.42 -12.48
CA GLU A 61 1.16 1.87 -12.65
C GLU A 61 2.31 2.45 -11.81
N PHE A 62 2.41 2.03 -10.54
CA PHE A 62 3.53 2.45 -9.68
C PHE A 62 4.87 1.93 -10.19
N ALA A 63 4.93 0.68 -10.66
CA ALA A 63 6.16 0.12 -11.24
C ALA A 63 6.57 0.86 -12.53
N ALA A 64 5.62 1.17 -13.41
CA ALA A 64 5.87 1.92 -14.64
C ALA A 64 6.40 3.34 -14.36
N ALA A 65 5.97 3.95 -13.26
CA ALA A 65 6.45 5.25 -12.80
C ALA A 65 7.80 5.18 -12.06
N GLY A 66 8.39 4.00 -11.87
CA GLY A 66 9.62 3.83 -11.10
C GLY A 66 9.45 4.15 -9.62
N ALA A 67 8.24 4.00 -9.08
CA ALA A 67 7.94 4.33 -7.69
C ALA A 67 8.76 3.46 -6.71
N PRO A 68 9.17 4.02 -5.56
CA PRO A 68 9.85 3.25 -4.55
C PRO A 68 8.97 2.09 -4.05
N THR A 69 9.62 0.96 -3.75
CA THR A 69 8.93 -0.21 -3.21
C THR A 69 9.06 -0.26 -1.69
N ASN A 70 8.15 -1.03 -1.07
CA ASN A 70 8.26 -1.41 0.33
C ASN A 70 9.23 -2.59 0.58
N ARG A 71 10.04 -2.96 -0.42
CA ARG A 71 11.00 -4.08 -0.36
C ARG A 71 10.33 -5.38 0.11
N PRO A 72 9.32 -5.89 -0.63
CA PRO A 72 8.55 -7.05 -0.20
C PRO A 72 9.41 -8.31 -0.01
N GLU A 73 10.55 -8.39 -0.71
CA GLU A 73 11.55 -9.45 -0.55
C GLU A 73 12.19 -9.49 0.84
N ARG A 74 12.16 -8.37 1.57
CA ARG A 74 12.69 -8.28 2.94
C ARG A 74 11.63 -8.51 4.01
N ASN A 75 10.35 -8.45 3.68
CA ASN A 75 9.25 -8.54 4.65
C ASN A 75 8.13 -9.47 4.16
N GLY A 76 8.50 -10.60 3.55
CA GLY A 76 7.55 -11.53 2.93
C GLY A 76 6.57 -12.13 3.94
N ILE A 77 7.03 -12.48 5.13
CA ILE A 77 6.17 -13.02 6.21
C ILE A 77 5.27 -11.92 6.77
N GLY A 78 5.82 -10.72 7.01
CA GLY A 78 5.02 -9.57 7.43
C GLY A 78 3.87 -9.28 6.47
N LEU A 79 4.17 -9.12 5.18
CA LEU A 79 3.19 -8.75 4.16
C LEU A 79 2.23 -9.91 3.81
N GLY A 80 2.75 -11.13 3.72
CA GLY A 80 2.00 -12.29 3.22
C GLY A 80 1.22 -13.05 4.29
N MET A 81 1.61 -12.95 5.57
CA MET A 81 0.98 -13.70 6.66
C MET A 81 0.52 -12.79 7.81
N ALA A 82 1.39 -11.91 8.32
CA ALA A 82 1.05 -11.11 9.49
C ALA A 82 -0.02 -10.06 9.17
N ALA A 83 0.15 -9.28 8.09
CA ALA A 83 -0.83 -8.27 7.66
C ALA A 83 -2.25 -8.83 7.47
N PRO A 84 -2.49 -9.92 6.72
CA PRO A 84 -3.84 -10.48 6.58
C PRO A 84 -4.38 -11.06 7.89
N THR A 85 -3.52 -11.58 8.77
CA THR A 85 -3.92 -12.07 10.10
C THR A 85 -4.39 -10.91 10.99
N ILE A 86 -3.61 -9.81 11.03
CA ILE A 86 -3.96 -8.60 11.77
C ILE A 86 -5.24 -7.98 11.21
N LEU A 87 -5.41 -7.95 9.90
CA LEU A 87 -6.64 -7.46 9.29
C LEU A 87 -7.86 -8.29 9.71
N ALA A 88 -7.74 -9.61 9.71
CA ALA A 88 -8.85 -10.52 10.00
C ALA A 88 -9.20 -10.60 11.49
N TYR A 89 -8.20 -10.56 12.38
CA TYR A 89 -8.37 -10.91 13.79
C TYR A 89 -7.89 -9.84 14.77
N GLY A 90 -7.19 -8.81 14.29
CA GLY A 90 -6.70 -7.73 15.13
C GLY A 90 -7.82 -6.84 15.64
N SER A 91 -7.62 -6.21 16.79
CA SER A 91 -8.41 -5.07 17.23
C SER A 91 -8.19 -3.86 16.30
N GLU A 92 -9.08 -2.87 16.34
CA GLU A 92 -8.89 -1.62 15.58
C GLU A 92 -7.59 -0.92 15.94
N GLU A 93 -7.20 -0.97 17.23
CA GLU A 93 -5.91 -0.46 17.70
C GLU A 93 -4.74 -1.21 17.08
N GLN A 94 -4.79 -2.54 17.01
CA GLN A 94 -3.74 -3.35 16.38
C GLN A 94 -3.65 -3.09 14.87
N LYS A 95 -4.79 -2.98 14.18
CA LYS A 95 -4.82 -2.65 12.74
C LYS A 95 -4.16 -1.29 12.48
N GLY A 96 -4.55 -0.27 13.25
CA GLY A 96 -4.00 1.08 13.13
C GLY A 96 -2.51 1.16 13.48
N ARG A 97 -2.06 0.43 14.51
CA ARG A 97 -0.66 0.44 14.95
C ARG A 97 0.27 -0.29 13.99
N TRP A 98 -0.15 -1.42 13.43
CA TRP A 98 0.77 -2.36 12.78
C TRP A 98 0.73 -2.32 11.26
N LEU A 99 -0.43 -2.13 10.63
CA LEU A 99 -0.54 -2.29 9.16
C LEU A 99 0.30 -1.26 8.39
N ARG A 100 0.33 -0.01 8.84
CA ARG A 100 1.08 1.07 8.16
C ARG A 100 2.60 0.92 8.30
N PRO A 101 3.20 0.74 9.50
CA PRO A 101 4.64 0.52 9.63
C PRO A 101 5.11 -0.77 8.96
N LEU A 102 4.29 -1.83 9.00
CA LEU A 102 4.57 -3.09 8.33
C LEU A 102 4.59 -2.92 6.81
N TRP A 103 3.56 -2.26 6.23
CA TRP A 103 3.50 -2.08 4.78
C TRP A 103 4.58 -1.16 4.23
N THR A 104 4.94 -0.11 4.95
CA THR A 104 5.97 0.87 4.53
C THR A 104 7.41 0.35 4.69
N GLY A 105 7.57 -0.80 5.36
CA GLY A 105 8.87 -1.42 5.65
C GLY A 105 9.63 -0.72 6.78
N GLU A 106 8.94 0.04 7.63
CA GLU A 106 9.49 0.55 8.90
C GLU A 106 9.63 -0.58 9.92
N GLU A 107 8.73 -1.57 9.86
CA GLU A 107 8.78 -2.78 10.65
C GLU A 107 8.88 -4.01 9.76
N ILE A 108 10.05 -4.67 9.79
CA ILE A 108 10.34 -5.90 9.07
C ILE A 108 10.22 -7.07 10.04
N TRP A 109 9.44 -8.08 9.66
CA TRP A 109 9.11 -9.21 10.52
C TRP A 109 9.65 -10.51 9.89
N CYS A 110 10.43 -11.24 10.71
CA CYS A 110 11.07 -12.53 10.43
C CYS A 110 12.19 -12.50 9.38
#